data_AF-B6Y8D4-F1
#
_entry.id   AF-B6Y8D4-F1
#
_cell.length_a   1.000
_cell.length_b   1.000
_cell.length_c   1.000
_cell.angle_alpha   90.00
_cell.angle_beta   90.00
_cell.angle_gamma   90.00
#
_symmetry.space_group_name_H-M   'P 1'
#
loop_
_entity.id
_entity.type
_entity.pdbx_description
1 polymer ?
#
loop_
_entity_poly.entity_id
_entity_poly.type
_entity_poly.pdbx_seq_one_letter_code
_entity_poly.pdbx_strand_id
1 'polypeptide(L)'
;MFSSLTNFFTNTSKKKSSQSEENNHSFSNSTESLLVQSTKKNPQLDDQSRTDVSPQTNLQFSEDDVKNVLQDFEKLDFKNSNECFNEIAEDYERRKKSDLFNYVILNKRKYITDILDQRLAHKDQENFRKKFSEYLLKINEKMNYGKEFQNKLQFFEDRVEEVLSDFRKLNFGLKDNLCKDDKDNVNYNKGWPADPFDKIANYYRWNKNIFLFNYVVLSKQKEIISILNEKSIPEDKRKNFKKRLGRYLLRVEEGMSNGQEFLKTDSAVAFFDGCYVPCAYAKRSLNHYDHLSINISKPGCSLEISRLFTDKIEGMERNKNEVKIVEIYSNDKRIATVEKNDNGKRNYRFAKDATCDMKIRWSAEDGKGNSVNCFISLNVNLSEIEIGQATINGKDVELDEILKLAEQSEDVLVEGKALHEFLEECLENVLCEEEKNIQPQGSAKRKP
;
A
#
# COMPACT_ATOMS: atom_id res chain seq x y z
N MET A 1 19.74 45.83 15.31
CA MET A 1 20.28 46.88 14.41
C MET A 1 20.65 46.21 13.11
N PHE A 2 20.13 46.73 12.00
CA PHE A 2 20.08 46.11 10.68
C PHE A 2 21.44 46.06 9.95
N SER A 3 21.68 44.95 9.24
CA SER A 3 22.40 44.89 7.95
C SER A 3 22.05 43.55 7.30
N SER A 4 21.08 43.44 6.39
CA SER A 4 21.14 43.77 4.95
C SER A 4 22.40 43.26 4.25
N LEU A 5 22.32 42.05 3.67
CA LEU A 5 23.14 41.61 2.54
C LEU A 5 22.27 40.78 1.59
N THR A 6 21.51 41.47 0.73
CA THR A 6 20.97 40.91 -0.50
C THR A 6 22.02 40.95 -1.60
N ASN A 7 22.19 39.80 -2.28
CA ASN A 7 22.58 39.56 -3.68
C ASN A 7 23.67 38.51 -3.80
N PHE A 8 23.34 37.33 -4.35
CA PHE A 8 24.02 36.72 -5.52
C PHE A 8 23.36 35.38 -5.88
N PHE A 9 22.30 35.43 -6.70
CA PHE A 9 21.92 34.32 -7.57
C PHE A 9 22.01 34.82 -9.01
N THR A 10 22.97 34.30 -9.79
CA THR A 10 22.84 34.02 -11.23
C THR A 10 24.13 33.42 -11.78
N ASN A 11 23.94 32.49 -12.74
CA ASN A 11 24.91 31.75 -13.59
C ASN A 11 25.48 30.46 -12.99
N THR A 12 25.38 29.27 -13.61
CA THR A 12 25.10 28.83 -15.00
C THR A 12 24.64 27.35 -14.94
N SER A 13 23.73 26.86 -15.79
CA SER A 13 24.09 26.41 -17.14
C SER A 13 22.89 26.33 -18.08
N LYS A 14 23.01 27.07 -19.20
CA LYS A 14 22.24 26.89 -20.42
C LYS A 14 22.78 25.66 -21.16
N LYS A 15 21.90 24.76 -21.60
CA LYS A 15 22.11 24.04 -22.87
C LYS A 15 20.84 24.12 -23.71
N LYS A 16 21.08 24.32 -25.00
CA LYS A 16 20.22 24.92 -26.02
C LYS A 16 18.99 24.09 -26.39
N SER A 17 17.98 24.86 -26.79
CA SER A 17 16.75 24.53 -27.51
C SER A 17 16.95 23.84 -28.86
N SER A 18 15.92 23.14 -29.30
CA SER A 18 15.41 23.23 -30.68
C SER A 18 13.88 23.30 -30.65
N GLN A 19 13.35 24.40 -31.19
CA GLN A 19 11.93 24.67 -31.44
C GLN A 19 11.43 23.90 -32.67
N SER A 20 10.13 23.61 -32.69
CA SER A 20 9.23 23.74 -33.86
C SER A 20 7.80 23.73 -33.30
N GLU A 21 7.19 24.90 -33.17
CA GLU A 21 6.22 25.49 -34.10
C GLU A 21 4.77 25.11 -33.78
N GLU A 22 4.03 26.15 -33.44
CA GLU A 22 2.60 26.21 -33.22
C GLU A 22 1.84 25.76 -34.47
N ASN A 23 0.69 25.11 -34.27
CA ASN A 23 -0.48 25.39 -35.09
C ASN A 23 -1.76 25.14 -34.29
N ASN A 24 -2.52 26.22 -34.14
CA ASN A 24 -3.91 26.23 -33.73
C ASN A 24 -4.76 25.50 -34.78
N HIS A 25 -5.73 24.68 -34.35
CA HIS A 25 -7.12 24.81 -34.81
C HIS A 25 -8.07 23.96 -33.97
N SER A 26 -9.19 24.59 -33.65
CA SER A 26 -10.36 24.09 -32.95
C SER A 26 -11.35 23.39 -33.89
N PHE A 27 -12.27 22.67 -33.24
CA PHE A 27 -13.61 22.23 -33.67
C PHE A 27 -13.85 20.80 -34.20
N SER A 28 -14.71 20.13 -33.42
CA SER A 28 -15.97 19.46 -33.80
C SER A 28 -15.95 18.03 -34.33
N ASN A 29 -16.54 17.16 -33.49
CA ASN A 29 -17.52 16.10 -33.78
C ASN A 29 -17.77 15.76 -35.26
N SER A 30 -17.56 14.50 -35.61
CA SER A 30 -18.51 13.75 -36.44
C SER A 30 -18.38 12.24 -36.18
N THR A 31 -19.49 11.69 -35.72
CA THR A 31 -19.81 10.27 -35.73
C THR A 31 -20.06 9.87 -37.18
N GLU A 32 -19.35 8.89 -37.71
CA GLU A 32 -19.89 8.09 -38.82
C GLU A 32 -19.27 6.69 -38.83
N SER A 33 -20.17 5.72 -38.67
CA SER A 33 -19.94 4.30 -38.84
C SER A 33 -19.75 4.00 -40.33
N LEU A 34 -18.89 3.05 -40.69
CA LEU A 34 -19.14 2.21 -41.87
C LEU A 34 -18.41 0.87 -41.80
N LEU A 35 -19.25 -0.15 -41.87
CA LEU A 35 -19.06 -1.56 -42.19
C LEU A 35 -17.85 -1.93 -43.07
N VAL A 36 -17.17 -2.98 -42.61
CA VAL A 36 -16.90 -4.26 -43.31
C VAL A 36 -16.63 -4.19 -44.82
N GLN A 37 -15.37 -4.45 -45.20
CA GLN A 37 -15.06 -5.22 -46.39
C GLN A 37 -14.02 -6.30 -46.11
N SER A 38 -14.49 -7.54 -46.20
CA SER A 38 -13.74 -8.78 -46.31
C SER A 38 -12.96 -8.85 -47.62
N THR A 39 -11.68 -9.23 -47.58
CA THR A 39 -10.99 -9.81 -48.74
C THR A 39 -10.24 -11.08 -48.37
N LYS A 40 -10.20 -11.97 -49.36
CA LYS A 40 -10.01 -13.43 -49.30
C LYS A 40 -8.56 -13.86 -49.07
N LYS A 41 -8.46 -15.08 -48.51
CA LYS A 41 -7.33 -16.00 -48.37
C LYS A 41 -6.45 -16.15 -49.63
N ASN A 42 -5.16 -16.43 -49.40
CA ASN A 42 -4.45 -17.54 -50.04
C ASN A 42 -3.48 -18.22 -49.04
N PRO A 43 -3.14 -19.52 -49.19
CA PRO A 43 -2.64 -20.38 -48.11
C PRO A 43 -1.14 -20.77 -48.18
N GLN A 44 -0.68 -21.37 -47.07
CA GLN A 44 0.51 -22.23 -46.84
C GLN A 44 1.90 -21.58 -46.68
N LEU A 45 2.44 -21.69 -45.45
CA LEU A 45 3.64 -22.51 -45.17
C LEU A 45 3.73 -22.81 -43.66
N ASP A 46 4.07 -24.06 -43.34
CA ASP A 46 4.15 -24.65 -42.01
C ASP A 46 5.16 -23.96 -41.09
N ASP A 47 4.84 -23.84 -39.80
CA ASP A 47 5.82 -24.17 -38.76
C ASP A 47 5.16 -24.60 -37.44
N GLN A 48 5.65 -25.69 -36.88
CA GLN A 48 5.21 -26.29 -35.64
C GLN A 48 5.64 -25.42 -34.47
N SER A 49 4.73 -24.61 -33.92
CA SER A 49 4.83 -24.19 -32.52
C SER A 49 3.69 -24.81 -31.73
N ARG A 50 4.04 -25.89 -31.00
CA ARG A 50 3.28 -26.27 -29.80
C ARG A 50 3.33 -25.07 -28.85
N THR A 51 2.32 -24.23 -28.96
CA THR A 51 1.92 -23.35 -27.88
C THR A 51 1.32 -24.25 -26.83
N ASP A 52 2.01 -24.41 -25.71
CA ASP A 52 1.41 -24.91 -24.47
C ASP A 52 0.23 -23.99 -24.14
N VAL A 53 -0.95 -24.44 -24.52
CA VAL A 53 -2.21 -23.78 -24.19
C VAL A 53 -2.39 -23.93 -22.68
N SER A 54 -1.93 -22.92 -21.95
CA SER A 54 -2.38 -22.63 -20.60
C SER A 54 -3.91 -22.69 -20.60
N PRO A 55 -4.56 -23.42 -19.66
CA PRO A 55 -6.01 -23.47 -19.60
C PRO A 55 -6.53 -22.14 -19.04
N GLN A 56 -6.54 -21.10 -19.86
CA GLN A 56 -7.54 -20.04 -19.75
C GLN A 56 -8.84 -20.59 -20.34
N THR A 57 -9.61 -21.32 -19.54
CA THR A 57 -11.03 -21.47 -19.85
C THR A 57 -11.66 -20.08 -19.80
N ASN A 58 -11.92 -19.51 -20.99
CA ASN A 58 -12.88 -18.43 -21.23
C ASN A 58 -14.29 -18.89 -20.82
N LEU A 59 -14.53 -19.05 -19.52
CA LEU A 59 -15.87 -19.14 -18.96
C LEU A 59 -16.45 -17.71 -18.97
N GLN A 60 -16.93 -17.28 -20.12
CA GLN A 60 -17.58 -15.99 -20.28
C GLN A 60 -19.07 -16.16 -19.95
N PHE A 61 -19.40 -16.04 -18.68
CA PHE A 61 -20.78 -15.95 -18.23
C PHE A 61 -21.39 -14.61 -18.65
N SER A 62 -22.70 -14.57 -18.88
CA SER A 62 -23.39 -13.32 -19.20
C SER A 62 -23.32 -12.34 -18.01
N GLU A 63 -23.35 -11.03 -18.29
CA GLU A 63 -23.40 -10.02 -17.21
C GLU A 63 -24.66 -10.19 -16.35
N ASP A 64 -25.77 -10.63 -16.95
CA ASP A 64 -27.01 -10.93 -16.25
C ASP A 64 -26.85 -12.10 -15.28
N ASP A 65 -26.18 -13.18 -15.69
CA ASP A 65 -25.90 -14.32 -14.80
C ASP A 65 -25.04 -13.90 -13.60
N VAL A 66 -24.00 -13.09 -13.86
CA VAL A 66 -23.14 -12.53 -12.80
C VAL A 66 -23.97 -11.65 -11.86
N LYS A 67 -24.81 -10.78 -12.40
CA LYS A 67 -25.68 -9.88 -11.63
C LYS A 67 -26.68 -10.66 -10.77
N ASN A 68 -27.24 -11.75 -11.29
CA ASN A 68 -28.17 -12.60 -10.54
C ASN A 68 -27.48 -13.22 -9.31
N VAL A 69 -26.25 -13.70 -9.45
CA VAL A 69 -25.48 -14.24 -8.30
C VAL A 69 -25.21 -13.15 -7.26
N LEU A 70 -24.83 -11.95 -7.71
CA LEU A 70 -24.61 -10.81 -6.81
C LEU A 70 -25.89 -10.38 -6.08
N GLN A 71 -27.04 -10.40 -6.76
CA GLN A 71 -28.34 -10.15 -6.12
C GLN A 71 -28.69 -11.20 -5.07
N ASP A 72 -28.28 -12.45 -5.24
CA ASP A 72 -28.50 -13.47 -4.21
C ASP A 72 -27.72 -13.11 -2.92
N PHE A 73 -26.50 -12.58 -3.04
CA PHE A 73 -25.76 -12.01 -1.89
C PHE A 73 -26.47 -10.80 -1.26
N GLU A 74 -27.04 -9.91 -2.08
CA GLU A 74 -27.83 -8.76 -1.61
C GLU A 74 -29.14 -9.16 -0.92
N LYS A 75 -29.67 -10.35 -1.22
CA LYS A 75 -30.93 -10.87 -0.66
C LYS A 75 -30.72 -11.81 0.54
N LEU A 76 -29.48 -12.20 0.85
CA LEU A 76 -29.19 -13.06 2.01
C LEU A 76 -29.83 -12.50 3.29
N ASP A 77 -30.55 -13.36 4.02
CA ASP A 77 -31.08 -13.04 5.35
C ASP A 77 -30.02 -13.42 6.39
N PHE A 78 -29.34 -12.42 6.96
CA PHE A 78 -28.23 -12.63 7.88
C PHE A 78 -28.64 -12.98 9.31
N LYS A 79 -29.90 -13.39 9.56
CA LYS A 79 -30.36 -13.86 10.87
C LYS A 79 -29.47 -14.98 11.44
N ASN A 80 -28.91 -15.84 10.57
CA ASN A 80 -27.89 -16.83 10.91
C ASN A 80 -26.60 -16.58 10.09
N SER A 81 -25.92 -15.46 10.35
CA SER A 81 -24.68 -15.03 9.67
C SER A 81 -23.62 -16.13 9.47
N ASN A 82 -23.58 -17.12 10.37
CA ASN A 82 -22.65 -18.24 10.33
C ASN A 82 -22.91 -19.27 9.21
N GLU A 83 -24.12 -19.35 8.69
CA GLU A 83 -24.53 -20.37 7.71
C GLU A 83 -24.79 -19.79 6.31
N CYS A 84 -25.09 -18.49 6.21
CA CYS A 84 -25.52 -17.83 4.96
C CYS A 84 -24.62 -18.07 3.75
N PHE A 85 -23.29 -18.06 3.93
CA PHE A 85 -22.38 -18.32 2.82
C PHE A 85 -22.45 -19.77 2.32
N ASN A 86 -22.56 -20.73 3.24
CA ASN A 86 -22.67 -22.13 2.87
C ASN A 86 -24.01 -22.40 2.18
N GLU A 87 -25.09 -21.80 2.68
CA GLU A 87 -26.43 -21.94 2.10
C GLU A 87 -26.47 -21.52 0.62
N ILE A 88 -25.91 -20.35 0.28
CA ILE A 88 -25.85 -19.89 -1.11
C ILE A 88 -24.91 -20.77 -1.95
N ALA A 89 -23.75 -21.17 -1.43
CA ALA A 89 -22.84 -22.05 -2.15
C ALA A 89 -23.49 -23.42 -2.46
N GLU A 90 -24.18 -24.02 -1.50
CA GLU A 90 -24.89 -25.29 -1.63
C GLU A 90 -26.11 -25.18 -2.55
N ASP A 91 -26.80 -24.04 -2.57
CA ASP A 91 -27.88 -23.78 -3.53
C ASP A 91 -27.35 -23.75 -4.97
N TYR A 92 -26.24 -23.06 -5.24
CA TYR A 92 -25.62 -23.05 -6.57
C TYR A 92 -25.06 -24.42 -6.98
N GLU A 93 -24.58 -25.22 -6.01
CA GLU A 93 -24.20 -26.61 -6.25
C GLU A 93 -25.41 -27.48 -6.64
N ARG A 94 -26.51 -27.39 -5.88
CA ARG A 94 -27.77 -28.11 -6.20
C ARG A 94 -28.35 -27.73 -7.56
N ARG A 95 -28.20 -26.45 -7.96
CA ARG A 95 -28.63 -25.95 -9.28
C ARG A 95 -27.68 -26.33 -10.42
N LYS A 96 -26.58 -27.05 -10.14
CA LYS A 96 -25.50 -27.36 -11.09
C LYS A 96 -24.89 -26.10 -11.73
N LYS A 97 -24.83 -25.01 -10.97
CA LYS A 97 -24.27 -23.71 -11.37
C LYS A 97 -23.01 -23.35 -10.55
N SER A 98 -22.31 -24.36 -10.02
CA SER A 98 -21.08 -24.15 -9.24
C SER A 98 -20.00 -23.40 -10.02
N ASP A 99 -19.86 -23.61 -11.33
CA ASP A 99 -18.85 -22.91 -12.13
C ASP A 99 -19.13 -21.41 -12.26
N LEU A 100 -20.41 -21.03 -12.40
CA LEU A 100 -20.86 -19.63 -12.38
C LEU A 100 -20.60 -19.00 -11.01
N PHE A 101 -20.99 -19.70 -9.95
CA PHE A 101 -20.76 -19.22 -8.59
C PHE A 101 -19.27 -19.02 -8.33
N ASN A 102 -18.44 -20.02 -8.64
CA ASN A 102 -16.98 -19.94 -8.51
C ASN A 102 -16.40 -18.78 -9.32
N TYR A 103 -16.86 -18.57 -10.55
CA TYR A 103 -16.44 -17.43 -11.36
C TYR A 103 -16.78 -16.09 -10.69
N VAL A 104 -18.01 -15.93 -10.17
CA VAL A 104 -18.42 -14.70 -9.48
C VAL A 104 -17.63 -14.50 -8.19
N ILE A 105 -17.48 -15.56 -7.38
CA ILE A 105 -16.65 -15.54 -6.17
C ILE A 105 -15.23 -15.11 -6.51
N LEU A 106 -14.66 -15.55 -7.62
CA LEU A 106 -13.28 -15.21 -7.98
C LEU A 106 -13.14 -13.82 -8.61
N ASN A 107 -14.13 -13.31 -9.33
CA ASN A 107 -14.00 -12.07 -10.10
C ASN A 107 -14.71 -10.86 -9.48
N LYS A 108 -15.62 -11.06 -8.51
CA LYS A 108 -16.43 -10.00 -7.89
C LYS A 108 -16.25 -9.92 -6.38
N ARG A 109 -15.09 -10.32 -5.86
CA ARG A 109 -14.79 -10.39 -4.40
C ARG A 109 -15.03 -9.09 -3.67
N LYS A 110 -14.41 -7.98 -4.13
CA LYS A 110 -14.56 -6.67 -3.50
C LYS A 110 -16.04 -6.30 -3.39
N TYR A 111 -16.81 -6.52 -4.45
CA TYR A 111 -18.24 -6.23 -4.44
C TYR A 111 -19.00 -7.09 -3.43
N ILE A 112 -18.69 -8.38 -3.33
CA ILE A 112 -19.28 -9.29 -2.33
C ILE A 112 -18.91 -8.82 -0.91
N THR A 113 -17.63 -8.52 -0.64
CA THR A 113 -17.18 -8.00 0.67
C THR A 113 -17.82 -6.67 1.01
N ASP A 114 -18.00 -5.79 0.03
CA ASP A 114 -18.66 -4.50 0.20
C ASP A 114 -20.13 -4.70 0.59
N ILE A 115 -20.90 -5.55 -0.12
CA ILE A 115 -22.29 -5.90 0.25
C ILE A 115 -22.37 -6.33 1.71
N LEU A 116 -21.44 -7.19 2.14
CA LEU A 116 -21.42 -7.74 3.48
C LEU A 116 -21.13 -6.68 4.53
N ASP A 117 -20.15 -5.82 4.28
CA ASP A 117 -19.79 -4.74 5.19
C ASP A 117 -20.91 -3.71 5.34
N GLN A 118 -21.82 -3.58 4.36
CA GLN A 118 -23.01 -2.73 4.51
C GLN A 118 -24.13 -3.39 5.33
N ARG A 119 -24.22 -4.73 5.33
CA ARG A 119 -25.39 -5.46 5.85
C ARG A 119 -25.14 -6.20 7.16
N LEU A 120 -23.89 -6.54 7.47
CA LEU A 120 -23.50 -7.29 8.67
C LEU A 120 -22.96 -6.36 9.77
N ALA A 121 -23.32 -6.66 11.02
CA ALA A 121 -22.62 -6.10 12.17
C ALA A 121 -21.16 -6.57 12.18
N HIS A 122 -20.23 -5.76 12.71
CA HIS A 122 -18.79 -6.07 12.71
C HIS A 122 -18.42 -7.44 13.25
N LYS A 123 -19.10 -7.92 14.30
CA LYS A 123 -18.86 -9.25 14.88
C LYS A 123 -19.18 -10.40 13.91
N ASP A 124 -20.10 -10.18 12.98
CA ASP A 124 -20.61 -11.17 12.02
C ASP A 124 -19.83 -11.13 10.69
N GLN A 125 -19.24 -9.97 10.38
CA GLN A 125 -18.37 -9.77 9.21
C GLN A 125 -17.19 -10.75 9.20
N GLU A 126 -16.54 -10.99 10.35
CA GLU A 126 -15.38 -11.91 10.42
C GLU A 126 -15.79 -13.38 10.25
N ASN A 127 -16.94 -13.78 10.81
CA ASN A 127 -17.45 -15.14 10.63
C ASN A 127 -17.72 -15.45 9.16
N PHE A 128 -18.32 -14.49 8.43
CA PHE A 128 -18.50 -14.62 7.00
C PHE A 128 -17.13 -14.72 6.30
N ARG A 129 -16.20 -13.79 6.57
CA ARG A 129 -14.85 -13.78 5.95
C ARG A 129 -14.10 -15.09 6.18
N LYS A 130 -14.28 -15.73 7.33
CA LYS A 130 -13.74 -17.05 7.63
C LYS A 130 -14.29 -18.13 6.69
N LYS A 131 -15.60 -18.19 6.50
CA LYS A 131 -16.23 -19.15 5.58
C LYS A 131 -15.88 -18.85 4.12
N PHE A 132 -15.90 -17.58 3.76
CA PHE A 132 -15.56 -17.11 2.43
C PHE A 132 -14.12 -17.47 2.06
N SER A 133 -13.16 -17.22 2.96
CA SER A 133 -11.75 -17.58 2.74
C SER A 133 -11.51 -19.09 2.70
N GLU A 134 -12.21 -19.88 3.54
CA GLU A 134 -12.18 -21.34 3.48
C GLU A 134 -12.66 -21.85 2.11
N TYR A 135 -13.74 -21.28 1.57
CA TYR A 135 -14.27 -21.63 0.26
C TYR A 135 -13.35 -21.18 -0.88
N LEU A 136 -12.82 -19.95 -0.81
CA LEU A 136 -11.85 -19.43 -1.77
C LEU A 136 -10.67 -20.38 -1.92
N LEU A 137 -10.06 -20.84 -0.82
CA LEU A 137 -8.96 -21.80 -0.88
C LEU A 137 -9.33 -23.12 -1.57
N LYS A 138 -10.55 -23.62 -1.38
CA LYS A 138 -11.03 -24.86 -2.01
C LYS A 138 -11.13 -24.73 -3.53
N ILE A 139 -11.62 -23.60 -4.03
CA ILE A 139 -11.84 -23.40 -5.48
C ILE A 139 -10.59 -22.86 -6.20
N ASN A 140 -9.62 -22.37 -5.46
CA ASN A 140 -8.39 -21.73 -5.94
C ASN A 140 -7.34 -22.71 -6.48
N GLU A 141 -7.46 -24.03 -6.25
CA GLU A 141 -6.60 -25.03 -6.91
C GLU A 141 -6.63 -24.91 -8.46
N LYS A 142 -7.67 -24.25 -9.00
CA LYS A 142 -7.95 -24.10 -10.44
C LYS A 142 -7.81 -22.68 -11.04
N MET A 143 -7.58 -21.59 -10.29
CA MET A 143 -7.58 -20.22 -10.86
C MET A 143 -6.62 -19.23 -10.18
N ASN A 144 -6.13 -18.22 -10.93
CA ASN A 144 -5.12 -17.24 -10.49
C ASN A 144 -5.73 -16.09 -9.66
N TYR A 145 -5.43 -16.07 -8.36
CA TYR A 145 -5.82 -15.04 -7.38
C TYR A 145 -5.09 -13.70 -7.62
N GLY A 146 -5.74 -12.54 -7.44
CA GLY A 146 -5.07 -11.23 -7.44
C GLY A 146 -4.21 -10.88 -8.66
N LYS A 147 -4.49 -11.43 -9.85
CA LYS A 147 -3.62 -11.34 -11.04
C LYS A 147 -3.20 -9.91 -11.40
N GLU A 148 -4.13 -8.94 -11.31
CA GLU A 148 -3.81 -7.53 -11.54
C GLU A 148 -2.71 -7.04 -10.61
N PHE A 149 -2.78 -7.40 -9.33
CA PHE A 149 -1.79 -6.98 -8.36
C PHE A 149 -0.50 -7.80 -8.43
N GLN A 150 -0.59 -9.10 -8.71
CA GLN A 150 0.60 -9.90 -9.01
C GLN A 150 1.41 -9.24 -10.12
N ASN A 151 0.76 -8.75 -11.18
CA ASN A 151 1.41 -8.01 -12.25
C ASN A 151 2.04 -6.71 -11.75
N LYS A 152 1.32 -5.95 -10.90
CA LYS A 152 1.84 -4.71 -10.29
C LYS A 152 3.06 -4.94 -9.41
N LEU A 153 3.23 -6.14 -8.84
CA LEU A 153 4.35 -6.52 -7.98
C LEU A 153 5.35 -7.48 -8.65
N GLN A 154 5.24 -7.72 -9.96
CA GLN A 154 6.05 -8.73 -10.65
C GLN A 154 7.56 -8.47 -10.57
N PHE A 155 7.98 -7.23 -10.32
CA PHE A 155 9.38 -6.88 -10.11
C PHE A 155 10.04 -7.59 -8.92
N PHE A 156 9.27 -8.27 -8.05
CA PHE A 156 9.78 -9.13 -6.97
C PHE A 156 10.04 -10.60 -7.39
N GLU A 157 9.81 -10.97 -8.65
CA GLU A 157 9.87 -12.36 -9.13
C GLU A 157 11.21 -13.05 -8.87
N ASP A 158 12.31 -12.31 -8.98
CA ASP A 158 13.68 -12.79 -8.73
C ASP A 158 13.97 -13.08 -7.24
N ARG A 159 13.16 -12.55 -6.32
CA ARG A 159 13.34 -12.65 -4.86
C ARG A 159 12.36 -13.59 -4.18
N VAL A 160 11.52 -14.30 -4.95
CA VAL A 160 10.53 -15.25 -4.43
C VAL A 160 11.12 -16.24 -3.44
N GLU A 161 12.31 -16.76 -3.74
CA GLU A 161 12.97 -17.79 -2.96
C GLU A 161 13.40 -17.30 -1.56
N GLU A 162 13.58 -15.98 -1.36
CA GLU A 162 13.82 -15.38 -0.03
C GLU A 162 12.67 -15.76 0.92
N VAL A 163 11.43 -15.55 0.46
CA VAL A 163 10.23 -15.81 1.26
C VAL A 163 9.93 -17.30 1.38
N LEU A 164 10.05 -18.07 0.29
CA LEU A 164 9.83 -19.52 0.33
C LEU A 164 10.82 -20.22 1.25
N SER A 165 12.08 -19.78 1.29
CA SER A 165 13.08 -20.27 2.24
C SER A 165 12.65 -20.06 3.69
N ASP A 166 12.09 -18.89 4.01
CA ASP A 166 11.58 -18.60 5.36
C ASP A 166 10.35 -19.44 5.71
N PHE A 167 9.46 -19.75 4.75
CA PHE A 167 8.41 -20.76 4.94
C PHE A 167 8.98 -22.15 5.24
N ARG A 168 10.05 -22.57 4.54
CA ARG A 168 10.73 -23.85 4.81
C ARG A 168 11.40 -23.87 6.18
N LYS A 169 11.81 -22.73 6.73
CA LYS A 169 12.38 -22.63 8.10
C LYS A 169 11.33 -22.59 9.21
N LEU A 170 10.03 -22.48 8.89
CA LEU A 170 8.98 -22.49 9.90
C LEU A 170 9.03 -23.77 10.75
N ASN A 171 9.15 -23.59 12.06
CA ASN A 171 9.16 -24.66 13.04
C ASN A 171 7.78 -24.78 13.69
N PHE A 172 7.17 -25.97 13.70
CA PHE A 172 5.84 -26.21 14.29
C PHE A 172 5.89 -27.00 15.61
N GLY A 173 7.10 -27.38 16.05
CA GLY A 173 7.35 -28.17 17.26
C GLY A 173 7.56 -27.36 18.53
N LEU A 174 7.65 -26.02 18.44
CA LEU A 174 7.75 -25.16 19.62
C LEU A 174 6.42 -25.14 20.37
N LYS A 175 6.48 -25.18 21.71
CA LYS A 175 5.31 -25.17 22.61
C LYS A 175 4.39 -23.96 22.37
N ASP A 176 4.97 -22.85 21.92
CA ASP A 176 4.27 -21.60 21.64
C ASP A 176 3.71 -21.52 20.20
N ASN A 177 4.03 -22.49 19.34
CA ASN A 177 3.52 -22.60 17.97
C ASN A 177 2.31 -23.53 17.95
N LEU A 178 1.27 -23.11 18.67
CA LEU A 178 0.06 -23.89 18.89
C LEU A 178 -0.79 -24.03 17.62
N CYS A 179 -0.60 -23.13 16.65
CA CYS A 179 -1.34 -23.08 15.38
C CYS A 179 -2.85 -23.29 15.56
N LYS A 180 -3.42 -22.54 16.52
CA LYS A 180 -4.84 -22.63 16.85
C LYS A 180 -5.66 -21.67 15.99
N ASP A 181 -6.87 -22.09 15.65
CA ASP A 181 -7.88 -21.28 14.95
C ASP A 181 -8.90 -20.67 15.93
N ASP A 182 -8.55 -20.61 17.23
CA ASP A 182 -9.44 -20.20 18.33
C ASP A 182 -9.49 -18.68 18.57
N LYS A 183 -8.57 -17.92 17.95
CA LYS A 183 -8.54 -16.45 18.01
C LYS A 183 -8.23 -15.90 16.61
N ASP A 184 -9.20 -15.17 16.05
CA ASP A 184 -9.16 -14.55 14.71
C ASP A 184 -8.19 -13.37 14.58
N ASN A 185 -7.53 -13.01 15.69
CA ASN A 185 -6.44 -12.07 15.69
C ASN A 185 -5.25 -12.75 15.02
N VAL A 186 -4.87 -12.29 13.82
CA VAL A 186 -3.48 -12.39 13.39
C VAL A 186 -2.68 -11.75 14.52
N ASN A 187 -1.84 -12.51 15.21
CA ASN A 187 -1.17 -12.03 16.40
C ASN A 187 -0.05 -11.08 15.96
N TYR A 188 -0.33 -9.79 15.94
CA TYR A 188 0.57 -8.72 15.51
C TYR A 188 1.55 -8.23 16.62
N ASN A 189 1.88 -9.06 17.61
CA ASN A 189 2.72 -8.64 18.73
C ASN A 189 4.18 -9.09 18.63
N LYS A 190 5.10 -8.17 18.92
CA LYS A 190 6.43 -8.48 19.48
C LYS A 190 6.23 -9.14 20.85
N GLY A 191 6.60 -10.42 20.99
CA GLY A 191 6.72 -11.09 22.31
C GLY A 191 5.56 -12.00 22.77
N TRP A 192 4.57 -12.32 21.93
CA TRP A 192 3.52 -13.30 22.25
C TRP A 192 3.70 -14.62 21.47
N PRO A 193 3.11 -15.75 21.92
CA PRO A 193 2.94 -16.95 21.10
C PRO A 193 2.14 -16.61 19.84
N ALA A 194 2.84 -16.30 18.75
CA ALA A 194 2.25 -16.05 17.45
C ALA A 194 2.22 -17.32 16.61
N ASP A 195 1.15 -17.50 15.84
CA ASP A 195 1.06 -18.56 14.85
C ASP A 195 2.27 -18.49 13.88
N PRO A 196 2.83 -19.63 13.42
CA PRO A 196 3.93 -19.62 12.46
C PRO A 196 3.69 -18.73 11.23
N PHE A 197 2.47 -18.67 10.70
CA PHE A 197 2.13 -17.79 9.58
C PHE A 197 2.20 -16.31 9.99
N ASP A 198 1.57 -15.95 11.12
CA ASP A 198 1.56 -14.57 11.61
C ASP A 198 2.99 -14.08 11.90
N LYS A 199 3.87 -14.96 12.39
CA LYS A 199 5.29 -14.65 12.65
C LYS A 199 6.03 -14.21 11.39
N ILE A 200 5.91 -14.98 10.30
CA ILE A 200 6.58 -14.64 9.05
C ILE A 200 5.96 -13.37 8.45
N ALA A 201 4.64 -13.23 8.42
CA ALA A 201 3.98 -12.02 7.93
C ALA A 201 4.44 -10.76 8.71
N ASN A 202 4.51 -10.84 10.03
CA ASN A 202 5.01 -9.75 10.87
C ASN A 202 6.50 -9.47 10.67
N TYR A 203 7.32 -10.52 10.49
CA TYR A 203 8.74 -10.34 10.19
C TYR A 203 8.91 -9.50 8.92
N TYR A 204 8.12 -9.78 7.88
CA TYR A 204 8.13 -9.00 6.66
C TYR A 204 7.53 -7.60 6.81
N ARG A 205 6.48 -7.44 7.61
CA ARG A 205 5.91 -6.13 7.94
C ARG A 205 6.90 -5.20 8.64
N TRP A 206 7.65 -5.70 9.61
CA TRP A 206 8.45 -4.83 10.48
C TRP A 206 9.93 -4.78 10.14
N ASN A 207 10.48 -5.84 9.55
CA ASN A 207 11.94 -5.97 9.37
C ASN A 207 12.36 -6.19 7.91
N LYS A 208 11.42 -6.45 7.00
CA LYS A 208 11.70 -6.64 5.57
C LYS A 208 10.67 -5.86 4.74
N ASN A 209 10.46 -6.29 3.49
CA ASN A 209 9.54 -5.67 2.56
C ASN A 209 8.20 -6.42 2.53
N ILE A 210 7.14 -5.77 2.99
CA ILE A 210 5.79 -6.37 3.03
C ILE A 210 5.23 -6.65 1.63
N PHE A 211 5.59 -5.85 0.61
CA PHE A 211 5.14 -6.06 -0.75
C PHE A 211 5.75 -7.34 -1.35
N LEU A 212 7.02 -7.63 -1.07
CA LEU A 212 7.64 -8.92 -1.44
C LEU A 212 6.87 -10.10 -0.84
N PHE A 213 6.56 -10.03 0.45
CA PHE A 213 5.78 -11.07 1.12
C PHE A 213 4.40 -11.25 0.48
N ASN A 214 3.68 -10.15 0.26
CA ASN A 214 2.37 -10.17 -0.40
C ASN A 214 2.45 -10.76 -1.80
N TYR A 215 3.46 -10.38 -2.60
CA TYR A 215 3.66 -10.94 -3.93
C TYR A 215 3.83 -12.46 -3.89
N VAL A 216 4.69 -12.98 -3.01
CA VAL A 216 4.91 -14.44 -2.90
C VAL A 216 3.68 -15.15 -2.40
N VAL A 217 3.01 -14.63 -1.38
CA VAL A 217 1.78 -15.23 -0.85
C VAL A 217 0.68 -15.25 -1.90
N LEU A 218 0.56 -14.23 -2.75
CA LEU A 218 -0.42 -14.21 -3.83
C LEU A 218 -0.05 -15.15 -4.99
N SER A 219 1.22 -15.18 -5.40
CA SER A 219 1.66 -15.84 -6.65
C SER A 219 2.16 -17.28 -6.47
N LYS A 220 2.57 -17.68 -5.25
CA LYS A 220 3.22 -18.97 -4.97
C LYS A 220 2.48 -19.80 -3.93
N GLN A 221 1.15 -19.73 -3.94
CA GLN A 221 0.30 -20.42 -2.98
C GLN A 221 0.47 -21.94 -3.02
N LYS A 222 0.62 -22.52 -4.22
CA LYS A 222 0.82 -23.96 -4.41
C LYS A 222 2.14 -24.42 -3.80
N GLU A 223 3.20 -23.64 -4.00
CA GLU A 223 4.53 -23.89 -3.44
C GLU A 223 4.53 -23.77 -1.92
N ILE A 224 3.89 -22.73 -1.36
CA ILE A 224 3.71 -22.58 0.09
C ILE A 224 2.96 -23.81 0.65
N ILE A 225 1.88 -24.25 0.00
CA ILE A 225 1.13 -25.43 0.42
C ILE A 225 1.97 -26.71 0.31
N SER A 226 2.78 -26.86 -0.75
CA SER A 226 3.71 -28.00 -0.90
C SER A 226 4.70 -28.06 0.25
N ILE A 227 5.34 -26.93 0.57
CA ILE A 227 6.29 -26.82 1.70
C ILE A 227 5.62 -27.25 3.01
N LEU A 228 4.36 -26.88 3.23
CA LEU A 228 3.62 -27.29 4.43
C LEU A 228 3.25 -28.77 4.44
N ASN A 229 2.95 -29.35 3.27
CA ASN A 229 2.60 -30.76 3.14
C ASN A 229 3.83 -31.67 3.35
N GLU A 230 5.01 -31.22 2.94
CA GLU A 230 6.29 -31.91 3.15
C GLU A 230 6.74 -31.92 4.62
N LYS A 231 6.25 -30.96 5.42
CA LYS A 231 6.55 -30.91 6.85
C LYS A 231 5.75 -31.96 7.62
N SER A 232 6.43 -32.62 8.55
CA SER A 232 5.79 -33.50 9.55
C SER A 232 5.08 -32.65 10.60
N ILE A 233 3.83 -32.28 10.30
CA ILE A 233 2.94 -31.50 11.17
C ILE A 233 1.61 -32.22 11.36
N PRO A 234 1.00 -32.13 12.56
CA PRO A 234 -0.36 -32.60 12.80
C PRO A 234 -1.36 -31.99 11.81
N GLU A 235 -2.34 -32.78 11.35
CA GLU A 235 -3.30 -32.38 10.31
C GLU A 235 -4.18 -31.19 10.74
N ASP A 236 -4.51 -31.10 12.02
CA ASP A 236 -5.22 -29.95 12.60
C ASP A 236 -4.42 -28.65 12.48
N LYS A 237 -3.12 -28.68 12.80
CA LYS A 237 -2.23 -27.52 12.61
C LYS A 237 -2.10 -27.16 11.14
N ARG A 238 -1.96 -28.15 10.25
CA ARG A 238 -1.91 -27.92 8.80
C ARG A 238 -3.18 -27.24 8.29
N LYS A 239 -4.34 -27.73 8.71
CA LYS A 239 -5.65 -27.16 8.36
C LYS A 239 -5.76 -25.71 8.86
N ASN A 240 -5.35 -25.44 10.10
CA ASN A 240 -5.40 -24.10 10.67
C ASN A 240 -4.45 -23.13 9.96
N PHE A 241 -3.26 -23.58 9.59
CA PHE A 241 -2.35 -22.77 8.78
C PHE A 241 -2.98 -22.41 7.43
N LYS A 242 -3.56 -23.38 6.72
CA LYS A 242 -4.25 -23.15 5.44
C LYS A 242 -5.36 -22.11 5.61
N LYS A 243 -6.21 -22.25 6.63
CA LYS A 243 -7.26 -21.26 6.94
C LYS A 243 -6.70 -19.85 7.16
N ARG A 244 -5.60 -19.72 7.92
CA ARG A 244 -4.91 -18.43 8.15
C ARG A 244 -4.39 -17.83 6.85
N LEU A 245 -3.74 -18.63 6.00
CA LEU A 245 -3.30 -18.21 4.68
C LEU A 245 -4.48 -17.68 3.84
N GLY A 246 -5.60 -18.37 3.81
CA GLY A 246 -6.82 -17.91 3.11
C GLY A 246 -7.35 -16.58 3.62
N ARG A 247 -7.44 -16.42 4.95
CA ARG A 247 -7.86 -15.15 5.56
C ARG A 247 -6.90 -14.01 5.21
N TYR A 248 -5.61 -14.28 5.24
CA TYR A 248 -4.60 -13.29 4.89
C TYR A 248 -4.71 -12.87 3.42
N LEU A 249 -4.88 -13.82 2.50
CA LEU A 249 -5.09 -13.55 1.07
C LEU A 249 -6.29 -12.62 0.84
N LEU A 250 -7.40 -12.86 1.53
CA LEU A 250 -8.59 -12.01 1.45
C LEU A 250 -8.28 -10.57 1.92
N ARG A 251 -7.63 -10.44 3.08
CA ARG A 251 -7.25 -9.14 3.65
C ARG A 251 -6.25 -8.38 2.78
N VAL A 252 -5.30 -9.08 2.15
CA VAL A 252 -4.34 -8.50 1.20
C VAL A 252 -5.07 -7.86 0.03
N GLU A 253 -6.02 -8.58 -0.59
CA GLU A 253 -6.79 -8.03 -1.70
C GLU A 253 -7.69 -6.86 -1.31
N GLU A 254 -8.44 -6.97 -0.21
CA GLU A 254 -9.26 -5.87 0.31
C GLU A 254 -8.38 -4.64 0.58
N GLY A 255 -7.29 -4.82 1.32
CA GLY A 255 -6.38 -3.77 1.72
C GLY A 255 -5.74 -3.06 0.52
N MET A 256 -5.40 -3.79 -0.53
CA MET A 256 -4.82 -3.22 -1.75
C MET A 256 -5.86 -2.52 -2.61
N SER A 257 -7.05 -3.09 -2.75
CA SER A 257 -8.13 -2.44 -3.48
C SER A 257 -8.49 -1.10 -2.83
N ASN A 258 -8.61 -1.11 -1.50
CA ASN A 258 -8.87 0.09 -0.72
C ASN A 258 -7.68 1.06 -0.77
N GLY A 259 -6.45 0.56 -0.74
CA GLY A 259 -5.24 1.38 -0.90
C GLY A 259 -5.18 2.08 -2.25
N GLN A 260 -5.53 1.38 -3.34
CA GLN A 260 -5.56 1.94 -4.69
C GLN A 260 -6.66 3.01 -4.83
N GLU A 261 -7.87 2.71 -4.32
CA GLU A 261 -9.00 3.65 -4.27
C GLU A 261 -8.63 4.91 -3.46
N PHE A 262 -7.91 4.73 -2.36
CA PHE A 262 -7.45 5.81 -1.49
C PHE A 262 -6.38 6.69 -2.16
N LEU A 263 -5.38 6.08 -2.80
CA LEU A 263 -4.29 6.83 -3.44
C LEU A 263 -4.71 7.54 -4.72
N LYS A 264 -5.67 6.99 -5.48
CA LYS A 264 -6.14 7.54 -6.77
C LYS A 264 -5.00 7.77 -7.78
N THR A 265 -4.00 6.89 -7.79
CA THR A 265 -2.87 6.97 -8.74
C THR A 265 -2.33 5.58 -9.11
N ASP A 266 -1.91 5.42 -10.36
CA ASP A 266 -1.25 4.20 -10.85
C ASP A 266 0.27 4.25 -10.75
N SER A 267 0.83 5.34 -10.23
CA SER A 267 2.28 5.51 -10.05
C SER A 267 2.83 4.90 -8.75
N ALA A 268 1.94 4.38 -7.92
CA ALA A 268 2.29 3.71 -6.69
C ALA A 268 1.31 2.57 -6.43
N VAL A 269 1.76 1.61 -5.63
CA VAL A 269 0.95 0.49 -5.16
C VAL A 269 0.73 0.68 -3.66
N ALA A 270 -0.52 0.67 -3.21
CA ALA A 270 -0.86 0.79 -1.79
C ALA A 270 -1.52 -0.46 -1.23
N PHE A 271 -1.38 -0.63 0.08
CA PHE A 271 -1.94 -1.74 0.83
C PHE A 271 -2.27 -1.30 2.26
N PHE A 272 -3.53 -1.45 2.67
CA PHE A 272 -3.94 -1.35 4.07
C PHE A 272 -3.84 -2.70 4.77
N ASP A 273 -3.16 -2.77 5.91
CA ASP A 273 -2.98 -4.01 6.68
C ASP A 273 -3.30 -3.84 8.17
N GLY A 274 -4.37 -3.10 8.44
CA GLY A 274 -4.77 -2.75 9.77
C GLY A 274 -5.43 -3.85 10.60
N CYS A 275 -6.00 -3.45 11.73
CA CYS A 275 -6.57 -4.33 12.74
C CYS A 275 -8.01 -4.76 12.39
N TYR A 276 -8.18 -6.00 11.91
CA TYR A 276 -9.48 -6.58 11.55
C TYR A 276 -10.34 -7.07 12.72
N VAL A 277 -9.73 -7.25 13.90
CA VAL A 277 -10.43 -7.75 15.09
C VAL A 277 -9.91 -7.00 16.32
N PRO A 278 -10.79 -6.40 17.14
CA PRO A 278 -10.35 -5.65 18.30
C PRO A 278 -9.59 -6.57 19.28
N CYS A 279 -8.51 -6.05 19.85
CA CYS A 279 -7.72 -6.76 20.84
C CYS A 279 -7.61 -5.92 22.12
N ALA A 280 -8.45 -6.24 23.10
CA ALA A 280 -8.46 -5.56 24.40
C ALA A 280 -7.08 -5.62 25.10
N TYR A 281 -6.41 -6.78 25.02
CA TYR A 281 -5.08 -6.95 25.61
C TYR A 281 -4.03 -6.03 24.98
N ALA A 282 -4.03 -5.92 23.65
CA ALA A 282 -3.09 -5.06 22.92
C ALA A 282 -3.54 -3.59 22.85
N LYS A 283 -4.65 -3.23 23.52
CA LYS A 283 -5.34 -1.93 23.41
C LYS A 283 -5.59 -1.50 21.95
N ARG A 284 -5.77 -2.46 21.04
CA ARG A 284 -6.03 -2.18 19.62
C ARG A 284 -7.52 -2.20 19.37
N SER A 285 -8.07 -1.06 18.97
CA SER A 285 -9.42 -0.99 18.41
C SER A 285 -9.48 -1.68 17.05
N LEU A 286 -10.67 -2.07 16.61
CA LEU A 286 -10.89 -2.45 15.22
C LEU A 286 -10.63 -1.21 14.36
N ASN A 287 -9.73 -1.33 13.39
CA ASN A 287 -9.47 -0.32 12.37
C ASN A 287 -8.67 -0.96 11.23
N HIS A 288 -9.36 -1.33 10.14
CA HIS A 288 -8.75 -2.02 9.00
C HIS A 288 -7.74 -1.14 8.23
N TYR A 289 -7.77 0.17 8.48
CA TYR A 289 -7.09 1.19 7.70
C TYR A 289 -5.98 1.90 8.50
N ASP A 290 -5.69 1.46 9.73
CA ASP A 290 -4.73 2.15 10.59
C ASP A 290 -3.28 2.09 10.08
N HIS A 291 -2.93 1.11 9.25
CA HIS A 291 -1.61 0.98 8.67
C HIS A 291 -1.67 0.93 7.14
N LEU A 292 -1.05 1.91 6.50
CA LEU A 292 -0.95 2.06 5.05
C LEU A 292 0.48 1.87 4.61
N SER A 293 0.75 0.85 3.81
CA SER A 293 2.02 0.68 3.10
C SER A 293 1.87 1.19 1.67
N ILE A 294 2.85 1.97 1.20
CA ILE A 294 2.90 2.51 -0.17
C ILE A 294 4.24 2.15 -0.80
N ASN A 295 4.23 1.57 -2.00
CA ASN A 295 5.42 1.37 -2.82
C ASN A 295 5.36 2.27 -4.05
N ILE A 296 6.30 3.21 -4.15
CA ILE A 296 6.45 4.09 -5.30
C ILE A 296 7.13 3.29 -6.41
N SER A 297 6.39 2.95 -7.46
CA SER A 297 6.89 2.13 -8.58
C SER A 297 7.53 2.96 -9.69
N LYS A 298 7.31 4.29 -9.70
CA LYS A 298 7.86 5.21 -10.70
C LYS A 298 8.82 6.22 -10.03
N PRO A 299 10.12 6.22 -10.41
CA PRO A 299 11.06 7.24 -9.96
C PRO A 299 10.54 8.66 -10.24
N GLY A 300 10.76 9.59 -9.31
CA GLY A 300 10.35 11.00 -9.45
C GLY A 300 8.87 11.29 -9.17
N CYS A 301 8.07 10.31 -8.76
CA CYS A 301 6.70 10.56 -8.32
C CYS A 301 6.67 11.18 -6.92
N SER A 302 6.14 12.40 -6.84
CA SER A 302 5.83 13.06 -5.57
C SER A 302 4.52 12.52 -5.02
N LEU A 303 4.50 12.08 -3.76
CA LEU A 303 3.30 11.74 -3.03
C LEU A 303 2.96 12.87 -2.05
N GLU A 304 1.74 13.40 -2.15
CA GLU A 304 1.24 14.33 -1.14
C GLU A 304 0.89 13.54 0.14
N ILE A 305 1.83 13.45 1.08
CA ILE A 305 1.70 12.63 2.29
C ILE A 305 0.70 13.22 3.30
N SER A 306 0.53 14.53 3.31
CA SER A 306 -0.38 15.20 4.25
C SER A 306 -1.82 14.76 4.11
N ARG A 307 -2.28 14.53 2.87
CA ARG A 307 -3.66 14.11 2.62
C ARG A 307 -3.94 12.69 3.12
N LEU A 308 -2.91 11.86 3.30
CA LEU A 308 -3.06 10.46 3.71
C LEU A 308 -3.63 10.30 5.13
N PHE A 309 -3.61 11.36 5.94
CA PHE A 309 -4.19 11.35 7.29
C PHE A 309 -5.54 12.08 7.38
N THR A 310 -5.93 12.81 6.34
CA THR A 310 -7.17 13.59 6.28
C THR A 310 -8.21 12.95 5.38
N ASP A 311 -7.78 12.51 4.19
CA ASP A 311 -8.66 11.92 3.19
C ASP A 311 -9.28 10.64 3.73
N LYS A 312 -10.47 10.33 3.22
CA LYS A 312 -11.22 9.11 3.54
C LYS A 312 -11.81 8.55 2.25
N ILE A 313 -11.85 7.23 2.17
CA ILE A 313 -12.77 6.52 1.29
C ILE A 313 -14.05 6.16 2.05
N GLU A 314 -15.12 5.81 1.36
CA GLU A 314 -16.44 5.55 1.94
C GLU A 314 -16.39 4.54 3.10
N GLY A 315 -15.63 3.45 2.92
CA GLY A 315 -15.45 2.41 3.95
C GLY A 315 -14.75 2.91 5.22
N MET A 316 -13.91 3.94 5.13
CA MET A 316 -13.27 4.55 6.30
C MET A 316 -14.25 5.46 7.05
N GLU A 317 -15.03 6.27 6.34
CA GLU A 317 -16.01 7.18 6.94
C GLU A 317 -17.09 6.39 7.70
N ARG A 318 -17.65 5.37 7.05
CA ARG A 318 -18.69 4.51 7.61
C ARG A 318 -18.27 3.87 8.93
N ASN A 319 -17.02 3.40 8.99
CA ASN A 319 -16.48 2.68 10.14
C ASN A 319 -15.75 3.59 11.15
N LYS A 320 -15.71 4.92 10.88
CA LYS A 320 -14.93 5.89 11.67
C LYS A 320 -13.47 5.50 11.81
N ASN A 321 -12.93 4.89 10.77
CA ASN A 321 -11.55 4.42 10.71
C ASN A 321 -10.62 5.54 10.22
N GLU A 322 -9.37 5.46 10.63
CA GLU A 322 -8.36 6.43 10.25
C GLU A 322 -6.99 5.80 10.04
N VAL A 323 -6.20 6.43 9.18
CA VAL A 323 -4.79 6.08 9.02
C VAL A 323 -4.02 6.56 10.24
N LYS A 324 -3.22 5.67 10.83
CA LYS A 324 -2.33 5.96 11.95
C LYS A 324 -0.87 5.87 11.57
N ILE A 325 -0.51 4.95 10.69
CA ILE A 325 0.87 4.74 10.26
C ILE A 325 0.88 4.68 8.73
N VAL A 326 1.82 5.39 8.12
CA VAL A 326 2.13 5.31 6.70
C VAL A 326 3.58 4.87 6.54
N GLU A 327 3.83 3.76 5.87
CA GLU A 327 5.16 3.31 5.49
C GLU A 327 5.35 3.49 3.99
N ILE A 328 6.42 4.18 3.59
CA ILE A 328 6.69 4.51 2.19
C ILE A 328 7.94 3.77 1.75
N TYR A 329 7.81 3.06 0.64
CA TYR A 329 8.85 2.25 0.02
C TYR A 329 9.18 2.81 -1.37
N SER A 330 10.45 2.75 -1.72
CA SER A 330 10.98 3.06 -3.05
C SER A 330 12.12 2.10 -3.35
N ASN A 331 12.16 1.53 -4.55
CA ASN A 331 13.16 0.54 -4.96
C ASN A 331 13.36 -0.56 -3.88
N ASP A 332 12.26 -1.12 -3.41
CA ASP A 332 12.20 -2.17 -2.38
C ASP A 332 12.69 -1.82 -0.98
N LYS A 333 13.10 -0.58 -0.76
CA LYS A 333 13.56 -0.09 0.54
C LYS A 333 12.53 0.83 1.15
N ARG A 334 12.33 0.69 2.46
CA ARG A 334 11.55 1.66 3.22
C ARG A 334 12.36 2.94 3.30
N ILE A 335 11.80 4.05 2.82
CA ILE A 335 12.45 5.36 2.82
C ILE A 335 11.92 6.27 3.92
N ALA A 336 10.65 6.12 4.29
CA ALA A 336 10.02 6.92 5.32
C ALA A 336 8.92 6.16 6.08
N THR A 337 8.67 6.57 7.32
CA THR A 337 7.54 6.15 8.14
C THR A 337 6.92 7.39 8.77
N VAL A 338 5.62 7.57 8.62
CA VAL A 338 4.87 8.65 9.25
C VAL A 338 3.89 8.04 10.24
N GLU A 339 4.04 8.37 11.53
CA GLU A 339 3.23 7.81 12.61
C GLU A 339 2.42 8.92 13.29
N LYS A 340 1.10 8.79 13.28
CA LYS A 340 0.17 9.65 14.02
C LYS A 340 0.04 9.12 15.45
N ASN A 341 0.49 9.91 16.42
CA ASN A 341 0.40 9.56 17.83
C ASN A 341 -1.02 9.79 18.40
N ASP A 342 -1.23 9.39 19.65
CA ASP A 342 -2.53 9.49 20.34
C ASP A 342 -3.04 10.93 20.49
N ASN A 343 -2.15 11.93 20.44
CA ASN A 343 -2.49 13.35 20.46
C ASN A 343 -2.80 13.91 19.05
N GLY A 344 -2.80 13.05 18.02
CA GLY A 344 -3.04 13.42 16.64
C GLY A 344 -1.83 14.02 15.91
N LYS A 345 -0.66 14.13 16.56
CA LYS A 345 0.56 14.66 15.94
C LYS A 345 1.18 13.60 15.02
N ARG A 346 1.69 14.04 13.87
CA ARG A 346 2.31 13.19 12.85
C ARG A 346 3.83 13.29 12.98
N ASN A 347 4.49 12.17 13.24
CA ASN A 347 5.95 12.08 13.30
C ASN A 347 6.51 11.47 12.03
N TYR A 348 7.27 12.26 11.27
CA TYR A 348 7.97 11.85 10.07
C TYR A 348 9.35 11.31 10.45
N ARG A 349 9.63 10.06 10.08
CA ARG A 349 10.93 9.39 10.28
C ARG A 349 11.45 8.87 8.95
N PHE A 350 12.72 9.08 8.68
CA PHE A 350 13.40 8.65 7.47
C PHE A 350 14.34 7.48 7.77
N ALA A 351 14.50 6.58 6.79
CA ALA A 351 15.52 5.55 6.90
C ALA A 351 16.91 6.18 6.74
N LYS A 352 17.92 5.58 7.39
CA LYS A 352 19.31 6.06 7.35
C LYS A 352 19.86 6.18 5.92
N ASP A 353 19.47 5.26 5.04
CA ASP A 353 19.87 5.23 3.63
C ASP A 353 18.76 5.73 2.70
N ALA A 354 17.81 6.53 3.20
CA ALA A 354 16.74 7.09 2.39
C ALA A 354 17.27 8.11 1.39
N THR A 355 16.73 8.05 0.17
CA THR A 355 16.85 9.11 -0.83
C THR A 355 15.45 9.43 -1.35
N CYS A 356 14.91 10.60 -1.00
CA CYS A 356 13.56 11.00 -1.40
C CYS A 356 13.28 12.48 -1.20
N ASP A 357 12.35 13.02 -1.99
CA ASP A 357 11.73 14.31 -1.73
C ASP A 357 10.44 14.12 -0.92
N MET A 358 10.31 14.86 0.18
CA MET A 358 9.16 14.81 1.08
C MET A 358 8.54 16.19 1.22
N LYS A 359 7.20 16.29 1.08
CA LYS A 359 6.48 17.53 1.33
C LYS A 359 5.70 17.42 2.64
N ILE A 360 6.03 18.28 3.60
CA ILE A 360 5.37 18.38 4.90
C ILE A 360 4.37 19.53 4.84
N ARG A 361 3.20 19.34 5.44
CA ARG A 361 2.11 20.33 5.53
C ARG A 361 1.62 20.48 6.95
N TRP A 362 1.39 21.72 7.37
CA TRP A 362 0.70 22.07 8.61
C TRP A 362 -0.18 23.31 8.40
N SER A 363 -1.00 23.61 9.41
CA SER A 363 -1.81 24.83 9.45
C SER A 363 -1.24 25.79 10.50
N ALA A 364 -1.27 27.08 10.21
CA ALA A 364 -0.86 28.16 11.13
C ALA A 364 -1.79 29.36 10.98
N GLU A 365 -1.62 30.38 11.82
CA GLU A 365 -2.28 31.68 11.70
C GLU A 365 -1.30 32.75 11.19
N ASP A 366 -1.72 33.52 10.18
CA ASP A 366 -0.95 34.67 9.71
C ASP A 366 -0.99 35.83 10.73
N GLY A 367 -0.21 36.89 10.47
CA GLY A 367 -0.18 38.07 11.34
C GLY A 367 -1.51 38.85 11.46
N LYS A 368 -2.56 38.42 10.75
CA LYS A 368 -3.93 38.97 10.82
C LYS A 368 -4.91 37.99 11.48
N GLY A 369 -4.44 36.83 11.96
CA GLY A 369 -5.27 35.77 12.56
C GLY A 369 -6.03 34.92 11.55
N ASN A 370 -5.67 34.95 10.26
CA ASN A 370 -6.28 34.06 9.27
C ASN A 370 -5.55 32.73 9.26
N SER A 371 -6.30 31.62 9.20
CA SER A 371 -5.71 30.29 9.02
C SER A 371 -5.08 30.17 7.62
N VAL A 372 -3.83 29.74 7.58
CA VAL A 372 -3.04 29.53 6.37
C VAL A 372 -2.48 28.10 6.33
N ASN A 373 -2.39 27.54 5.12
CA ASN A 373 -1.75 26.25 4.90
C ASN A 373 -0.28 26.45 4.56
N CYS A 374 0.58 25.92 5.40
CA CYS A 374 2.02 25.99 5.24
C CYS A 374 2.55 24.68 4.68
N PHE A 375 3.56 24.77 3.82
CA PHE A 375 4.25 23.60 3.29
C PHE A 375 5.74 23.85 3.24
N ILE A 376 6.51 22.79 3.50
CA ILE A 376 7.94 22.77 3.28
C ILE A 376 8.34 21.46 2.60
N SER A 377 9.25 21.57 1.64
CA SER A 377 9.83 20.40 0.96
C SER A 377 11.17 20.07 1.60
N LEU A 378 11.42 18.79 1.83
CA LEU A 378 12.67 18.26 2.33
C LEU A 378 13.26 17.35 1.26
N ASN A 379 14.53 17.55 0.92
CA ASN A 379 15.30 16.60 0.12
C ASN A 379 16.13 15.75 1.09
N VAL A 380 15.84 14.46 1.14
CA VAL A 380 16.54 13.50 2.00
C VAL A 380 17.52 12.73 1.14
N ASN A 381 18.79 12.69 1.54
CA ASN A 381 19.84 11.94 0.86
C ASN A 381 20.82 11.33 1.86
N LEU A 382 20.74 10.02 2.09
CA LEU A 382 21.72 9.26 2.89
C LEU A 382 21.94 9.84 4.31
N SER A 383 20.86 10.13 5.05
CA SER A 383 20.85 10.79 6.37
C SER A 383 21.09 12.30 6.37
N GLU A 384 21.46 12.89 5.24
CA GLU A 384 21.48 14.35 5.06
C GLU A 384 20.06 14.80 4.67
N ILE A 385 19.61 15.90 5.26
CA ILE A 385 18.29 16.47 4.98
C ILE A 385 18.49 17.95 4.65
N GLU A 386 18.16 18.30 3.41
CA GLU A 386 18.20 19.67 2.93
C GLU A 386 16.79 20.24 2.87
N ILE A 387 16.66 21.51 3.25
CA ILE A 387 15.42 22.25 3.11
C ILE A 387 15.30 22.74 1.66
N GLY A 388 14.22 22.32 0.99
CA GLY A 388 13.85 22.78 -0.33
C GLY A 388 12.88 23.96 -0.30
N GLN A 389 11.89 23.94 -1.19
CA GLN A 389 10.91 25.02 -1.35
C GLN A 389 9.90 25.09 -0.19
N ALA A 390 9.66 26.31 0.30
CA ALA A 390 8.62 26.63 1.28
C ALA A 390 7.48 27.43 0.64
N THR A 391 6.23 27.13 1.02
CA THR A 391 5.06 27.84 0.49
C THR A 391 3.99 28.10 1.54
N ILE A 392 3.28 29.23 1.42
CA ILE A 392 2.07 29.57 2.18
C ILE A 392 0.90 29.69 1.21
N ASN A 393 -0.16 28.89 1.41
CA ASN A 393 -1.32 28.82 0.51
C ASN A 393 -0.92 28.62 -0.96
N GLY A 394 0.16 27.85 -1.20
CA GLY A 394 0.70 27.55 -2.52
C GLY A 394 1.54 28.66 -3.16
N LYS A 395 1.85 29.74 -2.44
CA LYS A 395 2.78 30.80 -2.88
C LYS A 395 4.13 30.63 -2.22
N ASP A 396 5.20 30.80 -3.00
CA ASP A 396 6.58 30.73 -2.51
C ASP A 396 6.85 31.84 -1.50
N VAL A 397 7.58 31.48 -0.44
CA VAL A 397 7.98 32.40 0.62
C VAL A 397 9.42 32.15 1.04
N GLU A 398 10.02 33.15 1.67
CA GLU A 398 11.34 33.03 2.28
C GLU A 398 11.30 32.10 3.49
N LEU A 399 12.42 31.43 3.76
CA LEU A 399 12.53 30.46 4.85
C LEU A 399 12.32 31.11 6.23
N ASP A 400 12.78 32.34 6.43
CA ASP A 400 12.56 33.09 7.68
C ASP A 400 11.08 33.32 8.00
N GLU A 401 10.25 33.43 6.96
CA GLU A 401 8.79 33.59 7.14
C GLU A 401 8.15 32.27 7.55
N ILE A 402 8.53 31.16 6.90
CA ILE A 402 7.95 29.85 7.20
C ILE A 402 8.39 29.32 8.58
N LEU A 403 9.61 29.62 9.03
CA LEU A 403 10.11 29.21 10.35
C LEU A 403 9.26 29.76 11.49
N LYS A 404 8.90 31.06 11.43
CA LYS A 404 8.00 31.68 12.41
C LYS A 404 6.63 31.02 12.46
N LEU A 405 6.14 30.53 11.33
CA LEU A 405 4.87 29.79 11.26
C LEU A 405 5.04 28.31 11.68
N ALA A 406 6.24 27.76 11.61
CA ALA A 406 6.55 26.41 12.10
C ALA A 406 6.55 26.35 13.64
N GLU A 407 6.84 27.46 14.34
CA GLU A 407 6.72 27.57 15.81
C GLU A 407 5.29 27.29 16.29
N GLN A 408 4.29 27.65 15.46
CA GLN A 408 2.87 27.39 15.73
C GLN A 408 2.44 25.94 15.43
N SER A 409 3.31 25.12 14.83
CA SER A 409 2.96 23.74 14.48
C SER A 409 2.92 22.86 15.72
N GLU A 410 1.71 22.55 16.16
CA GLU A 410 1.50 21.61 17.26
C GLU A 410 1.35 20.15 16.80
N ASP A 411 1.12 19.92 15.50
CA ASP A 411 0.65 18.66 14.93
C ASP A 411 1.69 17.92 14.09
N VAL A 412 2.91 18.44 13.95
CA VAL A 412 3.99 17.84 13.16
C VAL A 412 5.26 17.68 14.00
N LEU A 413 5.86 16.50 13.91
CA LEU A 413 7.18 16.17 14.41
C LEU A 413 8.02 15.61 13.26
N VAL A 414 9.32 15.88 13.27
CA VAL A 414 10.28 15.29 12.31
C VAL A 414 11.43 14.72 13.12
N GLU A 415 11.73 13.43 12.90
CA GLU A 415 12.69 12.66 13.70
C GLU A 415 12.46 12.77 15.22
N GLY A 416 11.19 12.91 15.63
CA GLY A 416 10.78 13.08 17.02
C GLY A 416 10.95 14.48 17.62
N LYS A 417 11.49 15.45 16.87
CA LYS A 417 11.59 16.87 17.28
C LYS A 417 10.41 17.69 16.80
N ALA A 418 10.12 18.82 17.44
CA ALA A 418 9.12 19.76 16.92
C ALA A 418 9.57 20.30 15.55
N LEU A 419 8.62 20.67 14.68
CA LEU A 419 8.95 21.09 13.32
C LEU A 419 9.93 22.27 13.29
N HIS A 420 9.71 23.32 14.09
CA HIS A 420 10.61 24.47 14.13
C HIS A 420 12.03 24.10 14.61
N GLU A 421 12.15 23.34 15.72
CA GLU A 421 13.43 22.88 16.25
C GLU A 421 14.23 22.09 15.21
N PHE A 422 13.55 21.20 14.46
CA PHE A 422 14.18 20.42 13.40
C PHE A 422 14.68 21.30 12.26
N LEU A 423 13.90 22.30 11.83
CA LEU A 423 14.28 23.18 10.74
C LEU A 423 15.44 24.12 11.11
N GLU A 424 15.45 24.63 12.35
CA GLU A 424 16.56 25.44 12.87
C GLU A 424 17.88 24.65 12.89
N GLU A 425 17.86 23.41 13.37
CA GLU A 425 19.04 22.53 13.38
C GLU A 425 19.56 22.24 11.96
N CYS A 426 18.66 22.03 11.00
CA CYS A 426 19.06 21.85 9.60
C CYS A 426 19.81 23.08 9.07
N LEU A 427 19.37 24.29 9.45
CA LEU A 427 20.00 25.55 9.03
C LEU A 427 21.34 25.82 9.71
N GLU A 428 21.44 25.55 11.02
CA GLU A 428 22.70 25.69 11.75
C GLU A 428 23.79 24.77 11.18
N ASN A 429 23.42 23.55 10.78
CA ASN A 429 24.36 22.62 10.16
C ASN A 429 24.89 23.13 8.80
N VAL A 430 24.03 23.74 7.98
CA VAL A 430 24.45 24.37 6.70
C VAL A 430 25.46 25.50 6.95
N LEU A 431 25.18 26.38 7.92
CA LEU A 431 26.07 27.49 8.26
C LEU A 431 27.43 27.01 8.81
N CYS A 432 27.44 25.94 9.62
CA CYS A 432 28.67 25.36 10.15
C CYS A 432 29.55 24.67 9.10
N GLU A 433 28.97 24.12 8.02
CA GLU A 433 29.73 23.53 6.92
C GLU A 433 30.33 24.59 5.99
N GLU A 434 29.62 25.70 5.78
CA GLU A 434 30.14 26.85 5.02
C GLU A 434 31.34 27.50 5.72
N GLU A 435 31.30 27.69 7.04
CA GLU A 435 32.42 28.27 7.81
C GLU A 435 33.69 27.38 7.77
N LYS A 436 33.54 26.06 7.76
CA LYS A 436 34.69 25.13 7.64
C LYS A 436 35.34 25.17 6.26
N ASN A 437 34.58 25.46 5.22
CA ASN A 437 35.09 25.57 3.85
C ASN A 437 35.71 26.94 3.53
N ILE A 438 35.53 27.95 4.40
CA ILE A 438 36.05 29.31 4.21
C ILE A 438 37.39 29.55 4.95
N GLN A 439 37.91 28.60 5.75
CA GLN A 439 39.25 28.77 6.34
C GLN A 439 40.34 28.79 5.24
N PRO A 440 41.10 29.89 5.09
CA PRO A 440 42.12 29.98 4.05
C PRO A 440 43.28 29.05 4.39
N GLN A 441 43.74 28.27 3.40
CA GLN A 441 45.01 27.57 3.45
C GLN A 441 46.12 28.57 3.77
N GLY A 442 46.52 28.61 5.05
CA GLY A 442 47.55 29.48 5.56
C GLY A 442 48.87 29.22 4.86
N SER A 443 49.34 30.26 4.19
CA SER A 443 50.64 30.39 3.54
C SER A 443 51.78 29.70 4.30
N ALA A 444 52.37 28.68 3.70
CA ALA A 444 53.65 28.14 4.11
C ALA A 444 54.75 29.19 3.85
N LYS A 445 55.08 29.99 4.87
CA LYS A 445 56.34 30.73 4.91
C LYS A 445 57.48 29.73 5.11
N ARG A 446 58.19 29.38 4.05
CA ARG A 446 59.58 28.91 4.16
C ARG A 446 60.48 30.13 4.33
N LYS A 447 61.21 30.17 5.45
CA LYS A 447 62.35 31.05 5.71
C LYS A 447 63.63 30.20 5.62
N PRO A 448 64.79 30.86 5.41
CA PRO A 448 65.73 30.62 4.31
C PRO A 448 66.47 29.29 4.34
#